data_AF-A0A8J6J7D6-F1
#
_entry.id   AF-A0A8J6J7D6-F1
#
_cell.length_a   1.000
_cell.length_b   1.000
_cell.length_c   1.000
_cell.angle_alpha   90.00
_cell.angle_beta   90.00
_cell.angle_gamma   90.00
#
_symmetry.space_group_name_H-M   'P 1'
#
loop_
_entity.id
_entity.type
_entity.pdbx_description
1 polymer ?
#
loop_
_entity_poly.entity_id
_entity_poly.type
_entity_poly.pdbx_seq_one_letter_code
_entity_poly.pdbx_strand_id
1 'polypeptide(L)' 'MSPRTGRPPKEITKSVNLGVRLTPETADKLKMCAEKLQISRTEVIEKGIDLVEKSLKK' A
#
# COMPACT_ATOMS: atom_id res chain seq x y z
N MET A 1 7.50 31.31 13.00
CA MET A 1 8.90 30.85 13.04
C MET A 1 9.06 29.81 11.93
N SER A 2 9.75 30.17 10.84
CA SER A 2 9.96 29.30 9.68
C SER A 2 11.10 28.30 9.97
N PRO A 3 10.99 26.99 9.65
CA PRO A 3 12.08 26.04 9.85
C PRO A 3 13.27 26.42 8.96
N ARG A 4 14.37 26.88 9.57
CA ARG A 4 15.51 27.49 8.87
C ARG A 4 16.57 26.51 8.36
N THR A 5 16.49 25.21 8.65
CA THR A 5 17.40 24.19 8.05
C THR A 5 16.85 22.77 8.30
N GLY A 6 16.76 21.93 7.27
CA GLY A 6 16.30 20.52 7.36
C GLY A 6 15.49 20.04 6.15
N ARG A 7 15.22 18.73 6.04
CA ARG A 7 14.27 18.21 5.04
C ARG A 7 12.87 18.73 5.38
N PRO A 8 12.17 19.43 4.46
CA PRO A 8 10.83 19.91 4.73
C PRO A 8 9.92 18.74 5.16
N PRO A 9 9.11 18.90 6.22
CA PRO A 9 8.23 17.85 6.68
C PRO A 9 7.22 17.52 5.57
N LYS A 10 7.07 16.23 5.28
CA LYS A 10 6.09 15.77 4.31
C LYS A 10 4.74 15.66 5.02
N GLU A 11 3.73 16.39 4.54
CA GLU A 11 2.40 16.45 5.20
C GLU A 11 1.76 15.06 5.33
N ILE A 12 2.00 14.15 4.37
CA ILE A 12 1.48 12.79 4.39
C ILE A 12 2.63 11.82 4.14
N THR A 13 2.94 11.00 5.15
CA THR A 13 3.97 9.96 5.09
C THR A 13 3.32 8.61 5.39
N LYS A 14 3.63 7.59 4.58
CA LYS A 14 3.28 6.20 4.90
C LYS A 14 4.10 5.78 6.13
N SER A 15 3.49 5.77 7.31
CA SER A 15 4.17 5.56 8.60
C SER A 15 3.99 4.14 9.16
N VAL A 16 3.07 3.36 8.60
CA VAL A 16 2.73 2.02 9.09
C VAL A 16 3.38 0.95 8.21
N ASN A 17 4.18 0.08 8.83
CA ASN A 17 4.77 -1.08 8.18
C ASN A 17 3.91 -2.32 8.46
N LEU A 18 3.59 -3.07 7.41
CA LEU A 18 2.84 -4.32 7.52
C LEU A 18 3.72 -5.49 7.06
N GLY A 19 4.03 -6.41 7.98
CA GLY A 19 4.67 -7.69 7.67
C GLY A 19 3.66 -8.82 7.68
N VAL A 20 3.34 -9.38 6.50
CA VAL A 20 2.36 -10.47 6.37
C VAL A 20 3.04 -11.72 5.82
N ARG A 21 2.71 -12.88 6.40
CA ARG A 21 3.05 -14.19 5.83
C ARG A 21 1.96 -14.60 4.85
N LEU A 22 2.36 -14.94 3.63
CA LEU A 22 1.46 -15.32 2.54
C LEU A 22 1.87 -16.70 2.03
N THR A 23 0.90 -17.45 1.51
CA THR A 23 1.21 -18.66 0.73
C THR A 23 1.89 -18.29 -0.59
N PRO A 24 2.70 -19.19 -1.18
CA PRO A 24 3.36 -18.93 -2.46
C PRO A 24 2.36 -18.54 -3.56
N GLU A 25 1.23 -19.24 -3.68
CA GLU A 25 0.19 -18.92 -4.65
C GLU A 25 -0.36 -17.50 -4.51
N THR A 26 -0.52 -17.02 -3.28
CA THR A 26 -1.03 -15.66 -3.02
C THR A 26 0.03 -14.62 -3.37
N ALA A 27 1.30 -14.90 -3.08
CA ALA A 27 2.41 -14.05 -3.46
C ALA A 27 2.55 -13.94 -5.00
N ASP A 28 2.36 -15.04 -5.72
CA ASP A 28 2.41 -15.07 -7.18
C ASP A 28 1.25 -14.27 -7.79
N LYS A 29 0.02 -14.49 -7.30
CA LYS A 29 -1.14 -13.68 -7.71
C LYS A 29 -0.90 -12.19 -7.48
N LEU A 30 -0.35 -11.83 -6.32
CA LEU A 30 -0.07 -10.45 -5.97
C LEU A 30 1.00 -9.84 -6.88
N LYS A 31 2.04 -10.60 -7.22
CA LYS A 31 3.07 -10.19 -8.19
C LYS A 31 2.48 -9.99 -9.59
N MET A 32 1.68 -10.94 -10.08
CA MET A 32 1.01 -10.83 -11.36
C MET A 32 0.07 -9.62 -11.44
N CYS A 33 -0.69 -9.34 -10.38
CA CYS A 33 -1.55 -8.16 -10.30
C CYS A 33 -0.72 -6.87 -10.35
N ALA A 34 0.39 -6.80 -9.60
CA ALA A 34 1.29 -5.65 -9.60
C ALA A 34 1.88 -5.40 -11.00
N GLU A 35 2.34 -6.45 -11.68
CA GLU A 35 2.91 -6.37 -13.04
C GLU A 35 1.87 -5.94 -14.07
N LYS A 36 0.68 -6.54 -14.06
CA LYS A 36 -0.41 -6.19 -15.01
C LYS A 36 -0.93 -4.77 -14.82
N LEU A 37 -1.00 -4.30 -13.58
CA LEU A 37 -1.47 -2.96 -13.25
C LEU A 37 -0.35 -1.92 -13.27
N GLN A 38 0.91 -2.32 -13.45
CA GLN A 38 2.10 -1.49 -13.36
C GLN A 38 2.19 -0.64 -12.08
N ILE A 39 1.76 -1.22 -10.96
CA ILE A 39 1.76 -0.57 -9.64
C ILE A 39 2.60 -1.36 -8.64
N SER A 40 2.89 -0.74 -7.50
CA SER A 40 3.61 -1.43 -6.44
C SER A 40 2.76 -2.54 -5.80
N ARG A 41 3.43 -3.59 -5.31
CA ARG A 41 2.81 -4.67 -4.52
C ARG A 41 1.96 -4.11 -3.36
N THR A 42 2.44 -3.04 -2.72
CA THR A 42 1.74 -2.37 -1.63
C THR A 42 0.45 -1.70 -2.11
N GLU A 43 0.47 -1.04 -3.26
CA GLU A 43 -0.75 -0.43 -3.84
C GLU A 43 -1.80 -1.46 -4.25
N VAL A 44 -1.40 -2.64 -4.70
CA VAL A 44 -2.34 -3.75 -4.95
C VAL A 44 -3.06 -4.14 -3.65
N ILE A 45 -2.32 -4.23 -2.54
CA ILE A 45 -2.89 -4.56 -1.22
C ILE A 45 -3.85 -3.45 -0.76
N GLU A 46 -3.43 -2.18 -0.83
CA GLU A 46 -4.26 -1.02 -0.46
C GLU A 46 -5.58 -1.02 -1.26
N LYS A 47 -5.52 -1.20 -2.58
CA LYS A 47 -6.72 -1.32 -3.43
C LYS A 47 -7.59 -2.51 -3.05
N GLY A 48 -7.00 -3.64 -2.70
CA GLY A 48 -7.73 -4.82 -2.25
C GLY A 48 -8.50 -4.56 -0.95
N ILE A 49 -7.85 -3.88 0.01
CA ILE A 49 -8.49 -3.49 1.29
C ILE A 49 -9.66 -2.55 1.04
N ASP A 50 -9.48 -1.53 0.18
CA ASP A 50 -10.55 -0.58 -0.17
C ASP A 50 -11.78 -1.28 -0.78
N LEU A 51 -11.55 -2.29 -1.63
CA LEU A 51 -12.63 -3.08 -2.23
C LEU A 51 -13.38 -3.91 -1.19
N VAL A 52 -12.66 -4.54 -0.25
CA VAL A 52 -13.27 -5.29 0.85
C VAL A 52 -14.05 -4.36 1.78
N GLU A 53 -13.49 -3.20 2.13
CA GLU A 53 -14.17 -2.20 2.97
C GLU A 53 -15.47 -1.72 2.31
N LYS A 54 -15.43 -1.41 1.01
CA LYS A 54 -16.63 -1.05 0.23
C LYS A 54 -17.68 -2.14 0.23
N SER A 55 -17.26 -3.41 0.20
CA SER A 55 -18.19 -4.54 0.25
C SER A 55 -18.87 -4.71 1.62
N LEU A 56 -18.21 -4.29 2.70
CA LEU A 56 -18.71 -4.36 4.08
C LEU A 56 -19.63 -3.20 4.45
N LYS A 57 -19.52 -2.04 3.79
CA LYS A 57 -20.38 -0.87 4.01
C LYS A 57 -21.72 -0.94 3.27
N LYS A 58 -22.06 -2.10 2.72
CA LYS A 58 -23.26 -2.35 1.93
C LYS A 58 -24.28 -3.13 2.75
#